data_AF-A0A3L7B2G6-F1
#
_entry.id   AF-A0A3L7B2G6-F1
#
_cell.length_a   1.000
_cell.length_b   1.000
_cell.length_c   1.000
_cell.angle_alpha   90.00
_cell.angle_beta   90.00
_cell.angle_gamma   90.00
#
_symmetry.space_group_name_H-M   'P 1'
#
loop_
_entity.id
_entity.type
_entity.pdbx_description
1 polymer ?
#
loop_
_entity_poly.entity_id
_entity_poly.type
_entity_poly.pdbx_seq_one_letter_code
_entity_poly.pdbx_strand_id
1 'polypeptide(L)'
;MVNLAAPLWRRRIENVSRFVGTVEDEAAIRAEELLREVAEDARLLELLAQTADAAARALDDWKIDTLARVFVRGAWEATDIDSTQVVVDVVRQLERPHLRLMELLARPNPKRSGARTDGVPTPDRWPVKDIYAEDGGLVGALDALVSRLQSLGIAHDVAVGAYVGYETTWALTSFGKQCASYLSRRGNGREQG
;
A
#
# COMPACT_ATOMS: atom_id res chain seq x y z
N MET A 1 -35.97 5.43 15.26
CA MET A 1 -35.00 4.83 14.31
C MET A 1 -33.84 5.79 14.14
N VAL A 2 -32.61 5.39 14.49
CA VAL A 2 -31.42 6.21 14.28
C VAL A 2 -31.07 6.17 12.79
N ASN A 3 -30.99 7.32 12.13
CA ASN A 3 -30.59 7.39 10.72
C ASN A 3 -29.07 7.22 10.60
N LEU A 4 -28.62 5.97 10.40
CA LEU A 4 -27.21 5.61 10.23
C LEU A 4 -26.64 6.03 8.85
N ALA A 5 -27.49 6.45 7.90
CA ALA A 5 -27.03 6.83 6.56
C ALA A 5 -26.33 8.19 6.55
N ALA A 6 -26.79 9.15 7.35
CA ALA A 6 -26.23 10.50 7.37
C ALA A 6 -24.75 10.54 7.85
N PRO A 7 -24.36 9.85 8.94
CA PRO A 7 -22.95 9.78 9.35
C PRO A 7 -22.05 9.09 8.32
N LEU A 8 -22.53 8.00 7.70
CA LEU A 8 -21.77 7.28 6.67
C LEU A 8 -21.55 8.14 5.42
N TRP A 9 -22.59 8.86 4.97
CA TRP A 9 -22.49 9.76 3.83
C TRP A 9 -21.50 10.90 4.10
N ARG A 10 -21.57 11.52 5.28
CA ARG A 10 -20.63 12.56 5.68
C ARG A 10 -19.18 12.07 5.64
N ARG A 11 -18.92 10.89 6.20
CA ARG A 11 -17.57 10.31 6.17
C ARG A 11 -17.07 10.00 4.75
N ARG A 12 -17.94 9.55 3.86
CA ARG A 12 -17.57 9.33 2.44
C ARG A 12 -17.18 10.64 1.76
N ILE A 13 -17.91 11.73 2.01
CA ILE A 13 -17.57 13.05 1.49
C ILE A 13 -16.21 13.50 2.04
N GLU A 14 -16.02 13.41 3.36
CA GLU A 14 -14.75 13.77 4.02
C GLU A 14 -13.57 12.97 3.44
N ASN A 15 -13.75 11.68 3.22
CA ASN A 15 -12.74 10.81 2.62
C ASN A 15 -12.39 11.23 1.18
N VAL A 16 -13.39 11.55 0.35
CA VAL A 16 -13.15 12.01 -1.03
C VAL A 16 -12.48 13.39 -1.04
N SER A 17 -12.89 14.31 -0.17
CA SER A 17 -12.22 15.61 -0.04
C SER A 17 -10.76 15.45 0.37
N ARG A 18 -10.46 14.53 1.29
CA ARG A 18 -9.07 14.20 1.67
C ARG A 18 -8.29 13.60 0.50
N PHE A 19 -8.89 12.67 -0.24
CA PHE A 19 -8.30 12.09 -1.43
C PHE A 19 -7.90 13.18 -2.43
N VAL A 20 -8.84 14.08 -2.77
CA VAL A 20 -8.59 15.20 -3.68
C VAL A 20 -7.46 16.09 -3.18
N GLY A 21 -7.50 16.50 -1.90
CA GLY A 21 -6.42 17.33 -1.33
C GLY A 21 -5.05 16.65 -1.39
N THR A 22 -5.00 15.33 -1.18
CA THR A 22 -3.73 14.58 -1.31
C THR A 22 -3.27 14.48 -2.77
N VAL A 23 -4.19 14.37 -3.72
CA VAL A 23 -3.87 14.41 -5.16
C VAL A 23 -3.31 15.78 -5.54
N GLU A 24 -3.91 16.86 -5.07
CA GLU A 24 -3.42 18.22 -5.31
C GLU A 24 -1.99 18.40 -4.77
N ASP A 25 -1.75 17.95 -3.54
CA ASP A 25 -0.43 18.04 -2.90
C ASP A 25 0.64 17.22 -3.65
N GLU A 26 0.31 15.99 -4.08
CA GLU A 26 1.27 15.09 -4.74
C GLU A 26 1.51 15.45 -6.21
N ALA A 27 0.51 15.97 -6.92
CA ALA A 27 0.62 16.37 -8.34
C ALA A 27 1.01 17.85 -8.52
N ALA A 28 0.97 18.66 -7.45
CA ALA A 28 1.21 20.09 -7.49
C ALA A 28 0.29 20.86 -8.46
N ILE A 29 -0.96 20.40 -8.62
CA ILE A 29 -2.01 21.02 -9.43
C ILE A 29 -3.30 21.16 -8.62
N ARG A 30 -4.19 22.06 -9.03
CA ARG A 30 -5.49 22.24 -8.36
C ARG A 30 -6.53 21.24 -8.86
N ALA A 31 -7.54 20.94 -8.04
CA ALA A 31 -8.61 20.00 -8.35
C ALA A 31 -9.36 20.35 -9.64
N GLU A 32 -9.59 21.65 -9.91
CA GLU A 32 -10.26 22.08 -11.15
C GLU A 32 -9.41 21.85 -12.40
N GLU A 33 -8.08 21.97 -12.27
CA GLU A 33 -7.12 21.71 -13.34
C GLU A 33 -6.96 20.21 -13.57
N LEU A 34 -6.80 19.44 -12.50
CA LEU A 34 -6.86 17.98 -12.48
C LEU A 34 -8.07 17.46 -13.26
N LEU A 35 -9.28 17.94 -12.92
CA LEU A 35 -10.50 17.49 -13.57
C LEU A 35 -10.55 17.83 -15.06
N ARG A 36 -9.95 18.96 -15.46
CA ARG A 36 -9.85 19.33 -16.87
C ARG A 36 -8.92 18.38 -17.63
N GLU A 37 -7.75 18.11 -17.08
CA GLU A 37 -6.76 17.21 -17.70
C GLU A 37 -7.30 15.78 -17.85
N VAL A 38 -7.86 15.22 -16.77
CA VAL A 38 -8.38 13.84 -16.81
C VAL A 38 -9.65 13.70 -17.65
N ALA A 39 -10.44 14.77 -17.84
CA ALA A 39 -11.66 14.71 -18.64
C ALA A 39 -11.40 14.55 -20.14
N GLU A 40 -10.18 14.86 -20.60
CA GLU A 40 -9.76 14.68 -22.00
C GLU A 40 -9.39 13.23 -22.32
N ASP A 41 -9.16 12.38 -21.30
CA ASP A 41 -8.83 10.96 -21.44
C ASP A 41 -9.78 10.07 -20.61
N ALA A 42 -10.62 9.30 -21.30
CA ALA A 42 -11.58 8.40 -20.67
C ALA A 42 -10.95 7.36 -19.73
N ARG A 43 -9.70 6.93 -19.99
CA ARG A 43 -8.99 5.95 -19.13
C ARG A 43 -8.53 6.60 -17.83
N LEU A 44 -8.04 7.83 -17.89
CA LEU A 44 -7.66 8.60 -16.70
C LEU A 44 -8.88 8.95 -15.86
N LEU A 45 -9.99 9.32 -16.51
CA LEU A 45 -11.26 9.58 -15.83
C LEU A 45 -11.77 8.33 -15.09
N GLU A 46 -11.70 7.16 -15.71
CA GLU A 46 -12.06 5.89 -15.06
C GLU A 46 -11.13 5.57 -13.88
N LEU A 47 -9.81 5.76 -14.04
CA LEU A 47 -8.84 5.57 -12.96
C LEU A 47 -9.14 6.51 -11.77
N LEU A 48 -9.49 7.77 -12.04
CA LEU A 48 -9.91 8.73 -11.01
C LEU A 48 -11.19 8.24 -10.30
N ALA A 49 -12.20 7.81 -11.06
CA ALA A 49 -13.45 7.32 -10.50
C ALA A 49 -13.25 6.10 -9.59
N GLN A 50 -12.43 5.14 -10.02
CA GLN A 50 -12.12 3.94 -9.25
C GLN A 50 -11.36 4.25 -7.96
N THR A 51 -10.37 5.14 -8.03
CA THR A 51 -9.56 5.53 -6.84
C THR A 51 -10.37 6.38 -5.86
N ALA A 52 -11.22 7.28 -6.36
CA ALA A 52 -12.14 8.04 -5.53
C ALA A 52 -13.22 7.17 -4.85
N ASP A 53 -13.83 6.20 -5.54
CA ASP A 53 -14.77 5.24 -4.92
C ASP A 53 -14.09 4.39 -3.85
N ALA A 54 -12.87 3.94 -4.12
CA ALA A 54 -12.06 3.20 -3.14
C ALA A 54 -11.75 4.06 -1.90
N ALA A 55 -11.37 5.32 -2.09
CA ALA A 55 -11.08 6.25 -1.01
C ALA A 55 -12.33 6.56 -0.19
N ALA A 56 -13.47 6.78 -0.85
CA ALA A 56 -14.76 7.01 -0.18
C ALA A 56 -15.09 5.90 0.83
N ARG A 57 -14.74 4.64 0.52
CA ARG A 57 -15.01 3.47 1.37
C ARG A 57 -13.92 3.16 2.40
N ALA A 58 -12.78 3.83 2.34
CA ALA A 58 -11.66 3.57 3.24
C ALA A 58 -12.00 3.89 4.70
N LEU A 59 -11.55 3.02 5.61
CA LEU A 59 -11.75 3.17 7.05
C LEU A 59 -10.62 3.94 7.74
N ASP A 60 -9.53 4.20 7.02
CA ASP A 60 -8.37 4.91 7.53
C ASP A 60 -7.77 5.85 6.47
N ASP A 61 -7.23 6.95 6.96
CA ASP A 61 -6.57 7.98 6.14
C ASP A 61 -5.39 7.43 5.34
N TRP A 62 -4.73 6.38 5.83
CA TRP A 62 -3.53 5.87 5.18
C TRP A 62 -3.85 5.16 3.86
N LYS A 63 -4.96 4.42 3.80
CA LYS A 63 -5.48 3.86 2.55
C LYS A 63 -5.90 4.96 1.57
N ILE A 64 -6.51 6.05 2.05
CA ILE A 64 -6.89 7.21 1.23
C ILE A 64 -5.64 7.85 0.61
N ASP A 65 -4.63 8.16 1.43
CA ASP A 65 -3.39 8.78 0.96
C ASP A 65 -2.66 7.87 -0.04
N THR A 66 -2.70 6.55 0.17
CA THR A 66 -2.10 5.58 -0.75
C THR A 66 -2.81 5.54 -2.09
N LEU A 67 -4.15 5.55 -2.10
CA LEU A 67 -4.93 5.60 -3.34
C LEU A 67 -4.68 6.89 -4.12
N ALA A 68 -4.55 8.03 -3.44
CA ALA A 68 -4.19 9.30 -4.07
C ALA A 68 -2.82 9.23 -4.75
N ARG A 69 -1.80 8.69 -4.07
CA ARG A 69 -0.47 8.50 -4.67
C ARG A 69 -0.47 7.53 -5.85
N VAL A 70 -1.23 6.43 -5.75
CA VAL A 70 -1.38 5.48 -6.87
C VAL A 70 -2.02 6.17 -8.07
N PHE A 71 -3.07 6.97 -7.85
CA PHE A 71 -3.71 7.75 -8.91
C PHE A 71 -2.72 8.71 -9.58
N VAL A 72 -2.02 9.55 -8.81
CA VAL A 72 -1.07 10.54 -9.35
C VAL A 72 0.02 9.86 -10.17
N ARG A 73 0.63 8.80 -9.64
CA ARG A 73 1.65 8.08 -10.40
C ARG A 73 1.08 7.44 -11.66
N GLY A 74 -0.12 6.89 -11.59
CA GLY A 74 -0.79 6.32 -12.76
C GLY A 74 -1.12 7.33 -13.84
N ALA A 75 -1.49 8.55 -13.46
CA ALA A 75 -1.89 9.60 -14.38
C ALA A 75 -0.70 10.31 -15.04
N TRP A 76 0.41 10.53 -14.34
CA TRP A 76 1.54 11.32 -14.86
C TRP A 76 2.87 10.57 -15.03
N GLU A 77 3.12 9.51 -14.27
CA GLU A 77 4.43 8.81 -14.30
C GLU A 77 4.37 7.43 -14.98
N ALA A 78 3.19 6.82 -15.06
CA ALA A 78 3.05 5.47 -15.55
C ALA A 78 3.13 5.44 -17.07
N THR A 79 3.97 4.53 -17.57
CA THR A 79 3.96 4.15 -18.98
C THR A 79 2.74 3.29 -19.33
N ASP A 80 2.02 2.78 -18.33
CA ASP A 80 0.89 1.87 -18.47
C ASP A 80 -0.19 2.06 -17.39
N ILE A 81 -1.34 2.63 -17.81
CA ILE A 81 -2.53 2.81 -16.97
C ILE A 81 -3.10 1.47 -16.51
N ASP A 82 -3.02 0.41 -17.31
CA ASP A 82 -3.61 -0.90 -16.98
C ASP A 82 -2.88 -1.52 -15.78
N SER A 83 -1.56 -1.38 -15.73
CA SER A 83 -0.77 -1.78 -14.56
C SER A 83 -1.18 -1.02 -13.29
N THR A 84 -1.54 0.26 -13.41
CA THR A 84 -2.00 1.07 -12.27
C THR A 84 -3.37 0.60 -11.80
N GLN A 85 -4.29 0.28 -12.71
CA GLN A 85 -5.60 -0.26 -12.34
C GLN A 85 -5.47 -1.55 -11.50
N VAL A 86 -4.54 -2.44 -11.86
CA VAL A 86 -4.23 -3.63 -11.06
C VAL A 86 -3.76 -3.26 -9.65
N VAL A 87 -2.91 -2.23 -9.50
CA VAL A 87 -2.48 -1.74 -8.19
C VAL A 87 -3.67 -1.18 -7.39
N VAL A 88 -4.57 -0.43 -8.03
CA VAL A 88 -5.79 0.11 -7.38
C VAL A 88 -6.66 -1.03 -6.87
N ASP A 89 -6.93 -2.05 -7.70
CA ASP A 89 -7.73 -3.21 -7.34
C ASP A 89 -7.15 -4.02 -6.19
N VAL A 90 -5.82 -4.10 -6.13
CA VAL A 90 -5.12 -4.71 -5.01
C VAL A 90 -5.24 -3.85 -3.76
N VAL A 91 -4.95 -2.56 -3.81
CA VAL A 91 -5.05 -1.65 -2.63
C VAL A 91 -6.48 -1.60 -2.09
N ARG A 92 -7.50 -1.66 -2.95
CA ARG A 92 -8.93 -1.76 -2.55
C ARG A 92 -9.19 -2.93 -1.62
N GLN A 93 -8.49 -4.04 -1.81
CA GLN A 93 -8.65 -5.29 -1.07
C GLN A 93 -7.83 -5.37 0.22
N LEU A 94 -6.95 -4.39 0.45
CA LEU A 94 -6.08 -4.34 1.61
C LEU A 94 -6.66 -3.44 2.70
N GLU A 95 -6.57 -3.92 3.93
CA GLU A 95 -6.92 -3.15 5.13
C GLU A 95 -5.65 -2.75 5.89
N ARG A 96 -5.77 -1.79 6.82
CA ARG A 96 -4.64 -1.24 7.57
C ARG A 96 -3.61 -2.28 8.08
N PRO A 97 -3.99 -3.43 8.68
CA PRO A 97 -2.99 -4.43 9.12
C PRO A 97 -2.15 -5.00 7.97
N HIS A 98 -2.72 -5.14 6.77
CA HIS A 98 -1.99 -5.56 5.58
C HIS A 98 -1.00 -4.50 5.12
N LEU A 99 -1.41 -3.22 5.12
CA LEU A 99 -0.53 -2.11 4.74
C LEU A 99 0.66 -1.98 5.72
N ARG A 100 0.43 -2.18 7.03
CA ARG A 100 1.49 -2.25 8.06
C ARG A 100 2.48 -3.37 7.78
N LEU A 101 1.98 -4.56 7.50
CA LEU A 101 2.83 -5.70 7.18
C LEU A 101 3.61 -5.45 5.88
N MET A 102 3.00 -4.85 4.86
CA MET A 102 3.71 -4.50 3.62
C MET A 102 4.81 -3.47 3.86
N GLU A 103 4.55 -2.41 4.62
CA GLU A 103 5.55 -1.40 5.00
C GLU A 103 6.71 -2.04 5.77
N LEU A 104 6.40 -2.94 6.72
CA LEU A 104 7.38 -3.71 7.47
C LEU A 104 8.26 -4.56 6.55
N LEU A 105 7.66 -5.30 5.61
CA LEU A 105 8.38 -6.16 4.67
C LEU A 105 9.15 -5.38 3.59
N ALA A 106 8.82 -4.10 3.37
CA ALA A 106 9.48 -3.25 2.38
C ALA A 106 10.81 -2.67 2.88
N ARG A 107 11.02 -2.60 4.19
CA ARG A 107 12.27 -2.12 4.78
C ARG A 107 13.25 -3.26 5.06
N PRO A 108 14.56 -2.96 5.09
CA PRO A 108 15.57 -3.93 5.49
C PRO A 108 15.32 -4.44 6.92
N ASN A 109 15.45 -5.76 7.13
CA ASN A 109 15.34 -6.35 8.47
C ASN A 109 16.56 -5.94 9.31
N PRO A 110 16.42 -5.12 10.37
CA PRO A 110 17.55 -4.55 11.10
C PRO A 110 18.47 -5.60 11.73
N LYS A 111 17.95 -6.79 12.06
CA LYS A 111 18.73 -7.88 12.66
C LYS A 111 19.55 -8.68 11.63
N ARG A 112 19.25 -8.50 10.35
CA ARG A 112 19.91 -9.19 9.23
C ARG A 112 20.59 -8.23 8.24
N SER A 113 20.29 -6.94 8.35
CA SER A 113 20.98 -5.84 7.66
C SER A 113 22.47 -5.85 8.04
N GLY A 114 23.31 -6.30 7.11
CA GLY A 114 24.77 -6.32 7.28
C GLY A 114 25.41 -7.70 7.15
N ALA A 115 24.64 -8.79 7.18
CA ALA A 115 25.15 -10.13 6.94
C ALA A 115 25.39 -10.37 5.44
N ARG A 116 26.48 -9.82 4.91
CA ARG A 116 26.97 -10.16 3.56
C ARG A 116 27.54 -11.58 3.59
N THR A 117 26.74 -12.55 3.16
CA THR A 117 27.28 -13.81 2.65
C THR A 117 27.76 -13.50 1.23
N ASP A 118 29.07 -13.34 1.06
CA ASP A 118 29.75 -13.29 -0.24
C ASP A 118 29.57 -12.01 -1.08
N GLY A 119 29.26 -10.88 -0.45
CA GLY A 119 29.17 -9.57 -1.12
C GLY A 119 27.89 -9.35 -1.93
N VAL A 120 27.07 -10.39 -2.10
CA VAL A 120 25.73 -10.29 -2.70
C VAL A 120 24.75 -9.76 -1.65
N PRO A 121 23.95 -8.71 -1.94
CA PRO A 121 22.88 -8.27 -1.06
C PRO A 121 21.90 -9.44 -0.85
N THR A 122 21.83 -9.96 0.37
CA THR A 122 20.76 -10.90 0.73
C THR A 122 19.41 -10.19 0.57
N PRO A 123 18.40 -10.83 -0.04
CA PRO A 123 17.07 -10.25 -0.15
C PRO A 123 16.56 -9.84 1.24
N ASP A 124 15.76 -8.77 1.31
CA ASP A 124 15.11 -8.35 2.55
C ASP A 124 14.15 -9.44 3.04
N ARG A 125 14.61 -10.20 4.02
CA ARG A 125 14.00 -11.43 4.51
C ARG A 125 13.54 -11.23 5.95
N TRP A 126 12.25 -11.48 6.20
CA TRP A 126 11.62 -11.29 7.50
C TRP A 126 11.14 -12.62 8.08
N PRO A 127 11.92 -13.24 9.00
CA PRO A 127 11.45 -14.35 9.80
C PRO A 127 10.23 -13.95 10.63
N VAL A 128 9.31 -14.90 10.84
CA VAL A 128 8.09 -14.67 11.65
C VAL A 128 8.39 -14.09 13.03
N LYS A 129 9.42 -14.58 13.71
CA LYS A 129 9.83 -14.07 15.04
C LYS A 129 10.25 -12.60 15.02
N ASP A 130 10.85 -12.14 13.92
CA ASP A 130 11.29 -10.77 13.77
C ASP A 130 10.12 -9.85 13.42
N ILE A 131 9.14 -10.34 12.66
CA ILE A 131 7.89 -9.63 12.41
C ILE A 131 7.15 -9.36 13.72
N TYR A 132 7.03 -10.38 14.60
CA TYR A 132 6.37 -10.21 15.90
C TYR A 132 7.14 -9.29 16.85
N ALA A 133 8.47 -9.35 16.83
CA ALA A 133 9.30 -8.48 17.66
C ALA A 133 9.17 -7.01 17.26
N GLU A 134 9.01 -6.76 15.95
CA GLU A 134 8.93 -5.41 15.40
C GLU A 134 7.51 -4.84 15.41
N ASP A 135 6.49 -5.68 15.17
CA ASP A 135 5.08 -5.31 15.26
C ASP A 135 4.26 -6.37 16.00
N GLY A 136 4.22 -6.22 17.33
CA GLY A 136 3.42 -7.09 18.20
C GLY A 136 1.91 -7.04 17.93
N GLY A 137 1.41 -6.02 17.23
CA GLY A 137 0.00 -5.91 16.84
C GLY A 137 -0.42 -6.89 15.74
N LEU A 138 0.54 -7.58 15.11
CA LEU A 138 0.28 -8.61 14.10
C LEU A 138 0.20 -10.03 14.69
N VAL A 139 0.51 -10.20 15.98
CA VAL A 139 0.46 -11.50 16.67
C VAL A 139 -0.97 -12.05 16.61
N GLY A 140 -1.10 -13.30 16.17
CA GLY A 140 -2.39 -13.99 16.03
C GLY A 140 -3.15 -13.73 14.72
N ALA A 141 -2.77 -12.71 13.95
CA ALA A 141 -3.36 -12.41 12.63
C ALA A 141 -2.38 -12.64 11.46
N LEU A 142 -1.08 -12.79 11.73
CA LEU A 142 -0.05 -12.83 10.69
C LEU A 142 -0.33 -13.85 9.59
N ASP A 143 -0.70 -15.08 9.93
CA ASP A 143 -0.96 -16.15 8.94
C ASP A 143 -2.08 -15.78 7.96
N ALA A 144 -3.16 -15.15 8.45
CA ALA A 144 -4.25 -14.67 7.61
C ALA A 144 -3.80 -13.50 6.72
N LEU A 145 -3.00 -12.58 7.28
CA LEU A 145 -2.47 -11.43 6.54
C LEU A 145 -1.51 -11.87 5.44
N VAL A 146 -0.54 -12.76 5.72
CA VAL A 146 0.40 -13.26 4.71
C VAL A 146 -0.32 -14.10 3.65
N SER A 147 -1.30 -14.92 4.05
CA SER A 147 -2.12 -15.67 3.09
C SER A 147 -2.85 -14.73 2.13
N ARG A 148 -3.43 -13.64 2.65
CA ARG A 148 -4.07 -12.61 1.82
C ARG A 148 -3.06 -11.93 0.89
N LEU A 149 -1.90 -11.51 1.40
CA LEU A 149 -0.85 -10.89 0.58
C LEU A 149 -0.31 -11.86 -0.49
N GLN A 150 -0.16 -13.14 -0.19
CA GLN A 150 0.21 -14.17 -1.17
C GLN A 150 -0.85 -14.34 -2.25
N SER A 151 -2.13 -14.38 -1.87
CA SER A 151 -3.24 -14.51 -2.83
C SER A 151 -3.33 -13.34 -3.82
N LEU A 152 -2.81 -12.17 -3.42
CA LEU A 152 -2.71 -10.96 -4.24
C LEU A 152 -1.36 -10.84 -4.97
N GLY A 153 -0.47 -11.85 -4.84
CA GLY A 153 0.85 -11.83 -5.46
C GLY A 153 1.82 -10.80 -4.86
N ILE A 154 1.55 -10.28 -3.65
CA ILE A 154 2.33 -9.22 -2.99
C ILE A 154 3.52 -9.80 -2.20
N ALA A 155 3.31 -10.91 -1.51
CA ALA A 155 4.30 -11.53 -0.64
C ALA A 155 4.51 -13.00 -1.01
N HIS A 156 5.67 -13.55 -0.63
CA HIS A 156 6.00 -14.96 -0.81
C HIS A 156 6.91 -15.44 0.32
N ASP A 157 6.85 -16.75 0.60
CA ASP A 157 7.78 -17.42 1.52
C ASP A 157 9.04 -17.78 0.74
N VAL A 158 10.18 -17.22 1.15
CA VAL A 158 11.49 -17.47 0.54
C VAL A 158 12.20 -18.68 1.14
N ALA A 159 11.67 -19.27 2.21
CA ALA A 159 12.25 -20.44 2.87
C ALA A 159 11.93 -21.76 2.14
N VAL A 160 11.04 -21.73 1.13
CA VAL A 160 10.69 -22.88 0.32
C VAL A 160 11.95 -23.39 -0.42
N GLY A 161 12.45 -24.57 0.00
CA GLY A 161 13.64 -25.22 -0.57
C GLY A 161 14.87 -25.29 0.35
N ALA A 162 14.83 -24.72 1.55
CA ALA A 162 15.94 -24.83 2.52
C ALA A 162 15.94 -26.21 3.20
N TYR A 163 16.88 -27.09 2.83
CA TYR A 163 16.93 -28.49 3.25
C TYR A 163 17.13 -28.75 4.76
N VAL A 164 17.49 -27.75 5.57
CA VAL A 164 17.74 -27.92 7.02
C VAL A 164 17.23 -26.71 7.81
N GLY A 165 16.30 -26.94 8.73
CA GLY A 165 15.83 -25.91 9.69
C GLY A 165 14.87 -24.88 9.09
N TYR A 166 13.75 -25.33 8.52
CA TYR A 166 12.69 -24.49 7.95
C TYR A 166 12.21 -23.41 8.94
N GLU A 167 12.72 -22.19 8.78
CA GLU A 167 12.18 -20.99 9.40
C GLU A 167 11.45 -20.19 8.31
N THR A 168 10.12 -20.18 8.36
CA THR A 168 9.27 -19.40 7.43
C THR A 168 9.72 -17.96 7.40
N THR A 169 9.98 -17.45 6.20
CA THR A 169 10.60 -16.15 6.00
C THR A 169 9.88 -15.43 4.87
N TRP A 170 9.33 -14.27 5.17
CA TRP A 170 8.51 -13.52 4.23
C TRP A 170 9.31 -12.42 3.53
N ALA A 171 9.01 -12.22 2.25
CA ALA A 171 9.51 -11.11 1.45
C ALA A 171 8.45 -10.61 0.47
N LEU A 172 8.53 -9.33 0.11
CA LEU A 172 7.71 -8.78 -0.98
C LEU A 172 8.19 -9.30 -2.35
N THR A 173 7.26 -9.61 -3.23
CA THR A 173 7.52 -9.83 -4.66
C THR A 173 7.91 -8.51 -5.34
N SER A 174 8.32 -8.54 -6.62
CA SER A 174 8.56 -7.30 -7.38
C SER A 174 7.30 -6.41 -7.43
N PHE A 175 6.14 -7.04 -7.66
CA PHE A 175 4.85 -6.35 -7.63
C PHE A 175 4.54 -5.81 -6.22
N GLY A 176 4.77 -6.60 -5.16
CA GLY A 176 4.58 -6.14 -3.79
C GLY A 176 5.46 -4.96 -3.41
N LYS A 177 6.72 -4.93 -3.88
CA LYS A 177 7.64 -3.79 -3.69
C LYS A 177 7.14 -2.54 -4.42
N GLN A 178 6.63 -2.70 -5.63
CA GLN A 178 5.99 -1.60 -6.37
C GLN A 178 4.81 -1.05 -5.56
N CYS A 179 3.90 -1.90 -5.08
CA CYS A 179 2.78 -1.49 -4.24
C CYS A 179 3.24 -0.80 -2.94
N ALA A 180 4.26 -1.34 -2.27
CA ALA A 180 4.78 -0.76 -1.04
C ALA A 180 5.46 0.60 -1.24
N SER A 181 6.01 0.88 -2.43
CA SER A 181 6.60 2.19 -2.73
C SER A 181 5.59 3.34 -2.64
N TYR A 182 4.29 3.07 -2.78
CA TYR A 182 3.22 4.05 -2.57
C TYR A 182 2.87 4.26 -1.08
N LEU A 183 3.40 3.44 -0.17
CA LEU A 183 3.17 3.55 1.28
C LEU A 183 4.22 4.44 1.98
N SER A 184 5.48 4.36 1.55
CA SER A 184 6.64 4.81 2.34
C SER A 184 6.83 6.34 2.47
N ARG A 185 6.09 7.19 1.76
CA ARG A 185 6.27 8.66 1.85
C ARG A 185 5.82 9.27 3.19
N ARG A 186 5.05 8.55 4.01
CA ARG A 186 4.60 9.05 5.33
C ARG A 186 5.63 8.85 6.46
N GLY A 187 6.57 7.91 6.30
CA GLY A 187 7.56 7.55 7.32
C GLY A 187 8.62 8.64 7.59
N ASN A 188 8.92 9.48 6.59
CA ASN A 188 10.00 10.48 6.70
C ASN A 188 9.56 11.81 7.36
N GLY A 189 8.30 11.94 7.78
CA GLY A 189 7.73 13.16 8.38
C GLY A 189 7.44 13.08 9.87
N ARG A 190 7.86 12.02 10.57
CA ARG A 190 7.55 11.79 12.00
C ARG A 190 8.76 11.83 12.96
N GLU A 191 9.86 12.46 12.56
CA GLU A 191 10.93 12.88 13.46
C GLU A 191 11.02 14.41 13.47
N GLN A 192 10.12 15.05 14.22
CA GLN A 192 10.24 16.40 14.80
C GLN A 192 8.95 16.72 15.57
N GLY A 193 8.92 16.28 16.84
CA GLY A 193 7.85 16.54 17.80
C GLY A 193 8.24 16.02 19.17
#